data_AF-A0A7Y5U7J8-F1
#
_entry.id   AF-A0A7Y5U7J8-F1
#
_cell.length_a   1.000
_cell.length_b   1.000
_cell.length_c   1.000
_cell.angle_alpha   90.00
_cell.angle_beta   90.00
_cell.angle_gamma   90.00
#
_symmetry.space_group_name_H-M   'P 1'
#
loop_
_entity.id
_entity.type
_entity.pdbx_description
1 polymer ?
#
loop_
_entity_poly.entity_id
_entity_poly.type
_entity_poly.pdbx_seq_one_letter_code
_entity_poly.pdbx_strand_id
1 'polypeptide(L)'
;MFVATLAYELDPTTPREAQKLLVAELVGRRYNDRFEGKKMPANCLWIRRTAQPGENVDHLLERSKADLLAAVDAVKKMGFPIRLVRGWVQVTGAGTFGLIEPSDP
;
A
#
# COMPACT_ATOMS: atom_id res chain seq x y z
N MET A 1 16.08 5.89 -8.07
CA MET A 1 14.91 4.98 -8.13
C MET A 1 14.72 4.38 -6.75
N PHE A 2 13.50 4.42 -6.23
CA PHE A 2 13.16 3.72 -4.99
C PHE A 2 12.58 2.36 -5.29
N VAL A 3 13.00 1.41 -4.47
CA VAL A 3 12.54 0.03 -4.47
C VAL A 3 12.05 -0.24 -3.06
N ALA A 4 10.79 -0.63 -2.92
CA ALA A 4 10.18 -0.76 -1.61
C ALA A 4 9.08 -1.82 -1.58
N THR A 5 8.75 -2.27 -0.37
CA THR A 5 7.59 -3.13 -0.11
C THR A 5 6.60 -2.36 0.74
N LEU A 6 5.34 -2.29 0.30
CA LEU A 6 4.21 -1.90 1.13
C LEU A 6 3.62 -3.17 1.76
N ALA A 7 3.57 -3.23 3.08
CA ALA A 7 2.81 -4.22 3.83
C ALA A 7 1.65 -3.52 4.55
N TYR A 8 0.50 -4.17 4.68
CA TYR A 8 -0.62 -3.59 5.40
C TYR A 8 -1.44 -4.64 6.15
N GLU A 9 -2.22 -4.19 7.11
CA GLU A 9 -3.17 -5.00 7.85
C GLU A 9 -4.55 -4.37 7.84
N LEU A 10 -5.54 -5.23 7.66
CA LEU A 10 -6.96 -4.88 7.63
C LEU A 10 -7.63 -5.45 8.87
N ASP A 11 -8.76 -4.87 9.24
CA ASP A 11 -9.59 -5.41 10.31
C ASP A 11 -9.99 -6.86 9.99
N PRO A 12 -9.92 -7.81 10.94
CA PRO A 12 -10.24 -9.22 10.71
C PRO A 12 -11.65 -9.47 10.15
N THR A 13 -12.58 -8.53 10.36
CA THR A 13 -13.95 -8.60 9.84
C THR A 13 -14.07 -8.15 8.38
N THR A 14 -12.99 -7.64 7.77
CA THR A 14 -12.99 -7.15 6.38
C THR A 14 -13.31 -8.30 5.42
N PRO A 15 -14.42 -8.21 4.63
CA PRO A 15 -14.79 -9.25 3.68
C PRO A 15 -13.72 -9.46 2.61
N ARG A 16 -13.60 -10.69 2.11
CA ARG A 16 -12.58 -11.08 1.13
C ARG A 16 -12.72 -10.28 -0.18
N GLU A 17 -13.94 -9.94 -0.56
CA GLU A 17 -14.25 -9.10 -1.72
C GLU A 17 -13.60 -7.72 -1.59
N ALA A 18 -13.74 -7.08 -0.43
CA ALA A 18 -13.15 -5.78 -0.14
C ALA A 18 -11.61 -5.83 -0.19
N GLN A 19 -11.01 -6.91 0.31
CA GLN A 19 -9.55 -7.12 0.24
C GLN A 19 -9.06 -7.21 -1.21
N LYS A 20 -9.79 -7.93 -2.08
CA LYS A 20 -9.47 -8.04 -3.51
C LYS A 20 -9.59 -6.70 -4.22
N LEU A 21 -10.64 -5.94 -3.92
CA LEU A 21 -10.84 -4.60 -4.48
C LEU A 21 -9.73 -3.63 -4.05
N LEU A 22 -9.29 -3.69 -2.78
CA LEU A 22 -8.17 -2.88 -2.31
C LEU A 22 -6.89 -3.19 -3.10
N VAL A 23 -6.57 -4.47 -3.32
CA VAL A 23 -5.41 -4.86 -4.14
C VAL A 23 -5.56 -4.33 -5.56
N ALA A 24 -6.75 -4.43 -6.17
CA ALA A 24 -6.99 -3.92 -7.51
C ALA A 24 -6.80 -2.40 -7.60
N GLU A 25 -7.31 -1.64 -6.64
CA GLU A 25 -7.12 -0.18 -6.53
C GLU A 25 -5.64 0.19 -6.42
N LEU A 26 -4.88 -0.55 -5.61
CA LEU A 26 -3.44 -0.33 -5.44
C LEU A 26 -2.65 -0.72 -6.70
N VAL A 27 -3.00 -1.82 -7.37
CA VAL A 27 -2.38 -2.20 -8.66
C VAL A 27 -2.65 -1.12 -9.73
N GLY A 28 -3.86 -0.56 -9.77
CA GLY A 28 -4.19 0.60 -10.61
C GLY A 28 -3.32 1.85 -10.33
N ARG A 29 -2.76 1.95 -9.11
CA ARG A 29 -1.83 3.02 -8.69
C ARG A 29 -0.35 2.66 -8.89
N ARG A 30 -0.08 1.63 -9.70
CA ARG A 30 1.27 1.12 -10.07
C ARG A 30 2.02 0.41 -8.94
N TYR A 31 1.28 -0.11 -7.96
CA TYR A 31 1.81 -1.13 -7.06
C TYR A 31 1.77 -2.50 -7.76
N ASN A 32 2.62 -3.43 -7.35
CA ASN A 32 2.69 -4.75 -7.98
C ASN A 32 2.40 -5.82 -6.93
N ASP A 33 1.41 -6.66 -7.17
CA ASP A 33 1.14 -7.84 -6.35
C ASP A 33 2.11 -9.01 -6.65
N ARG A 34 3.10 -8.75 -7.52
CA ARG A 34 4.14 -9.69 -7.93
C ARG A 34 5.52 -9.05 -7.89
N PHE A 35 6.50 -9.88 -7.54
CA PHE A 35 7.93 -9.60 -7.65
C PHE A 35 8.58 -10.71 -8.49
N GLU A 36 9.26 -10.34 -9.57
CA GLU A 36 9.90 -11.30 -10.50
C GLU A 36 8.95 -12.42 -10.96
N GLY A 37 7.70 -12.04 -11.26
CA GLY A 37 6.65 -12.97 -11.69
C GLY A 37 6.01 -13.80 -10.57
N LYS A 38 6.62 -13.87 -9.38
CA LYS A 38 6.08 -14.57 -8.21
C LYS A 38 5.12 -13.68 -7.44
N LYS A 39 4.06 -14.28 -6.89
CA LYS A 39 3.08 -13.55 -6.08
C LYS A 39 3.74 -13.07 -4.78
N MET A 40 3.47 -11.83 -4.40
CA MET A 40 3.84 -11.31 -3.09
C MET A 40 3.09 -12.05 -1.98
N PRO A 41 3.61 -12.06 -0.75
CA PRO A 41 2.86 -12.49 0.43
C PRO A 41 1.52 -11.75 0.56
N ALA A 42 0.59 -12.32 1.32
CA ALA A 42 -0.69 -11.68 1.59
C ALA A 42 -0.47 -10.28 2.18
N ASN A 43 -1.27 -9.31 1.72
CA ASN A 43 -1.20 -7.89 2.10
C ASN A 43 0.16 -7.22 1.89
N CYS A 44 1.00 -7.77 1.00
CA CYS A 44 2.26 -7.16 0.58
C CYS A 44 2.21 -6.79 -0.89
N LEU A 45 2.72 -5.62 -1.23
CA LEU A 45 2.84 -5.12 -2.59
C LEU A 45 4.24 -4.57 -2.83
N TRP A 46 4.74 -4.81 -4.03
CA TRP A 46 6.03 -4.34 -4.49
C TRP A 46 5.93 -2.97 -5.17
N ILE A 47 6.86 -2.09 -4.82
CA ILE A 47 6.95 -0.72 -5.32
C ILE A 47 8.26 -0.58 -6.09
N ARG A 48 8.14 -0.11 -7.34
CA ARG A 48 9.28 0.39 -8.11
C ARG A 48 8.91 1.78 -8.62
N ARG A 49 9.48 2.82 -8.02
CA ARG A 49 9.19 4.22 -8.36
C ARG A 49 10.45 4.98 -8.71
N THR A 50 10.43 5.69 -9.84
CA THR A 50 11.49 6.64 -10.20
C THR A 50 11.37 7.86 -9.30
N ALA A 51 12.47 8.25 -8.65
CA ALA A 51 12.53 9.46 -7.84
C ALA A 51 12.65 10.67 -8.77
N GLN A 52 11.90 11.73 -8.50
CA GLN A 52 12.11 13.03 -9.15
C GLN A 52 13.29 13.77 -8.50
N PRO A 53 13.86 14.80 -9.16
CA PRO A 53 14.86 15.66 -8.53
C PRO A 53 14.34 16.23 -7.20
N GLY A 54 15.08 16.03 -6.12
CA GLY A 54 14.70 16.47 -4.77
C GLY A 54 13.83 15.51 -3.96
N GLU A 55 13.30 14.43 -4.55
CA GLU A 55 12.57 13.42 -3.79
C GLU A 55 13.52 12.54 -2.97
N ASN A 56 13.16 12.34 -1.69
CA ASN A 56 13.84 11.45 -0.76
C ASN A 56 12.88 10.32 -0.30
N VAL A 57 13.33 9.53 0.67
CA VAL A 57 12.53 8.42 1.24
C VAL A 57 11.23 8.93 1.88
N ASP A 58 11.24 10.05 2.59
CA ASP A 58 10.05 10.59 3.26
C ASP A 58 8.95 10.92 2.25
N HIS A 59 9.31 11.48 1.08
CA HIS A 59 8.36 11.73 0.00
C HIS A 59 7.75 10.43 -0.56
N LEU A 60 8.50 9.32 -0.56
CA LEU A 60 7.96 8.02 -0.93
C LEU A 60 6.98 7.53 0.15
N LEU A 61 7.32 7.64 1.42
CA LEU A 61 6.49 7.22 2.55
C LEU A 61 5.15 7.97 2.55
N GLU A 62 5.17 9.30 2.44
CA GLU A 62 3.96 10.13 2.43
C GLU A 62 3.06 9.83 1.22
N ARG A 63 3.65 9.66 0.03
CA ARG A 63 2.90 9.27 -1.16
C ARG A 63 2.28 7.88 -1.01
N SER A 64 3.01 6.92 -0.44
CA SER A 64 2.47 5.59 -0.19
C SER A 64 1.37 5.57 0.87
N LYS A 65 1.47 6.42 1.90
CA LYS A 65 0.39 6.68 2.85
C LYS A 65 -0.85 7.20 2.13
N ALA A 66 -0.70 8.27 1.34
CA ALA A 66 -1.80 8.88 0.60
C ALA A 66 -2.47 7.90 -0.36
N ASP A 67 -1.69 7.14 -1.13
CA ASP A 67 -2.20 6.14 -2.07
C ASP A 67 -3.00 5.05 -1.36
N LEU A 68 -2.50 4.54 -0.23
CA LEU A 68 -3.15 3.47 0.53
C LEU A 68 -4.47 3.93 1.11
N LEU A 69 -4.51 5.10 1.74
CA LEU A 69 -5.73 5.68 2.29
C LEU A 69 -6.75 5.98 1.19
N ALA A 70 -6.31 6.56 0.06
CA ALA A 70 -7.18 6.82 -1.08
C ALA A 70 -7.75 5.54 -1.72
N ALA A 71 -6.99 4.44 -1.70
CA ALA A 71 -7.47 3.14 -2.18
C ALA A 71 -8.51 2.54 -1.22
N VAL A 72 -8.30 2.66 0.10
CA VAL A 72 -9.30 2.26 1.11
C VAL A 72 -10.59 3.05 0.95
N ASP A 73 -10.49 4.37 0.78
CA ASP A 73 -11.66 5.24 0.57
C ASP A 73 -12.41 4.90 -0.72
N ALA A 74 -11.70 4.53 -1.79
CA ALA A 74 -12.32 4.10 -3.03
C ALA A 74 -13.17 2.82 -2.81
N VAL A 75 -12.64 1.84 -2.08
CA VAL A 75 -13.37 0.61 -1.73
C VAL A 75 -14.57 0.91 -0.82
N LYS A 76 -14.42 1.82 0.16
CA LYS A 76 -15.53 2.28 1.00
C LYS A 76 -16.65 2.91 0.14
N LYS A 77 -16.30 3.78 -0.82
CA LYS A 77 -17.25 4.42 -1.75
C LYS A 77 -17.98 3.43 -2.66
N MET A 78 -17.41 2.26 -2.91
CA MET A 78 -18.09 1.17 -3.61
C MET A 78 -19.10 0.40 -2.73
N GLY A 79 -19.24 0.76 -1.45
CA GLY A 79 -20.19 0.15 -0.52
C GLY A 79 -19.64 -1.06 0.23
N PHE A 80 -18.33 -1.32 0.19
CA PHE A 80 -17.73 -2.43 0.89
C PHE A 80 -17.18 -2.00 2.26
N PRO A 81 -17.49 -2.71 3.35
CA PRO A 81 -16.90 -2.44 4.64
C PRO A 81 -15.41 -2.83 4.61
N ILE A 82 -14.54 -1.86 4.88
CA ILE A 82 -13.10 -2.07 4.94
C ILE A 82 -12.48 -1.09 5.94
N ARG A 83 -11.55 -1.59 6.76
CA ARG A 83 -10.80 -0.76 7.70
C ARG A 83 -9.33 -1.13 7.66
N LEU A 84 -8.49 -0.14 7.39
CA LEU A 84 -7.04 -0.27 7.53
C LEU A 84 -6.67 -0.12 9.00
N VAL A 85 -5.94 -1.10 9.53
CA VAL A 85 -5.43 -1.08 10.92
C VAL A 85 -4.05 -0.43 10.95
N ARG A 86 -3.17 -0.81 10.03
CA ARG A 86 -1.80 -0.31 9.95
C ARG A 86 -1.19 -0.60 8.59
N GLY A 87 -0.20 0.19 8.20
CA GLY A 87 0.62 -0.06 7.02
C GLY A 87 2.09 0.21 7.29
N TRP A 88 2.96 -0.40 6.51
CA TRP A 88 4.41 -0.20 6.57
C TRP A 88 5.00 -0.12 5.18
N VAL A 89 5.93 0.81 5.00
CA VAL A 89 6.73 0.87 3.78
C VAL A 89 8.18 0.63 4.17
N GLN A 90 8.75 -0.42 3.61
CA GLN A 90 10.16 -0.77 3.76
C GLN A 90 10.90 -0.41 2.47
N VAL A 91 11.93 0.44 2.56
CA VAL A 91 12.73 0.83 1.39
C VAL A 91 14.02 0.01 1.33
N THR A 92 14.22 -0.71 0.22
CA THR A 92 15.40 -1.55 -0.02
C THR A 92 16.66 -0.70 -0.08
N GLY A 93 17.72 -1.14 0.60
CA GLY A 93 19.02 -0.45 0.65
C GLY A 93 19.10 0.73 1.61
N ALA A 94 17.97 1.32 2.02
CA ALA A 94 17.93 2.39 3.01
C ALA A 94 17.61 1.90 4.44
N GLY A 95 17.00 0.72 4.59
CA GLY A 95 16.63 0.16 5.89
C GLY A 95 15.51 0.92 6.62
N THR A 96 15.04 2.03 6.06
CA THR A 96 14.00 2.88 6.64
C THR A 96 12.64 2.18 6.60
N PHE A 97 11.95 2.25 7.73
CA PHE A 97 10.56 1.84 7.92
C PHE A 97 9.73 3.08 8.26
N GLY A 98 8.52 3.18 7.72
CA GLY A 98 7.50 4.14 8.16
C GLY A 98 6.20 3.43 8.51
N LEU A 99 5.54 3.86 9.60
CA LEU A 99 4.20 3.39 9.98
C LEU A 99 3.14 4.29 9.35
N ILE A 100 2.15 3.67 8.71
CA ILE A 100 0.95 4.34 8.22
C ILE A 100 -0.15 4.16 9.26
N GLU A 101 -0.68 5.28 9.73
CA GLU A 101 -1.76 5.34 10.71
C GLU A 101 -3.07 4.73 10.17
N PRO A 102 -3.97 4.27 11.06
CA PRO A 102 -5.23 3.64 10.66
C PRO A 102 -6.10 4.59 9.82
N SER A 103 -6.94 4.02 8.96
CA SER A 103 -8.02 4.79 8.36
C SER A 103 -9.09 5.07 9.42
N ASP A 104 -9.68 6.27 9.42
CA ASP A 104 -10.84 6.57 10.26
C ASP A 104 -11.96 5.52 10.06
N PRO A 105 -12.80 5.26 11.08
CA PRO A 105 -13.92 4.32 10.99
C PRO A 105 -14.78 4.55 9.74
#